data_AF-A0ABC8TZZ1-F1
#
_entry.id   AF-A0ABC8TZZ1-F1
#
_cell.length_a   1.000
_cell.length_b   1.000
_cell.length_c   1.000
_cell.angle_alpha   90.00
_cell.angle_beta   90.00
_cell.angle_gamma   90.00
#
_symmetry.space_group_name_H-M   'P 1'
#
loop_
_entity.id
_entity.type
_entity.pdbx_description
1 polymer ?
#
loop_
_entity_poly.entity_id
_entity_poly.type
_entity_poly.pdbx_seq_one_letter_code
_entity_poly.pdbx_strand_id
1 'polypeptide(L)'
;GFHRYILENFNGDTIDNLSEREVQEFDPPSEVRALIEGQLLSMRAHAERFGMPSPPKRIIATGGASANSSILGSIASIFGCNVHTVQRPDSASLGAALRAAHGWLCNKKVDAGDQELVAKYSSLMKKRMEIENRLVQKLSRW
;
A
#
# COMPACT_ATOMS: atom_id res chain seq x y z
N GLY A 1 32.42 8.16 -1.24
CA GLY A 1 31.81 9.46 -1.62
C GLY A 1 30.44 9.19 -2.17
N PHE A 2 29.53 10.16 -2.08
CA PHE A 2 28.26 10.10 -2.82
C PHE A 2 28.49 10.80 -4.15
N HIS A 3 28.26 10.09 -5.25
CA HIS A 3 28.31 10.68 -6.60
C HIS A 3 26.90 10.69 -7.15
N ARG A 4 26.46 11.85 -7.62
CA ARG A 4 25.11 12.08 -8.13
C ARG A 4 25.22 12.52 -9.58
N TYR A 5 24.47 11.87 -10.45
CA TYR A 5 24.49 12.16 -11.88
C TYR A 5 23.07 12.38 -12.39
N ILE A 6 22.92 13.36 -13.27
CA ILE A 6 21.72 13.57 -14.06
C ILE A 6 22.01 13.12 -15.48
N LEU A 7 21.11 12.31 -16.03
CA LEU A 7 21.16 11.92 -17.42
C LEU A 7 20.49 13.00 -18.26
N GLU A 8 21.22 13.53 -19.23
CA GLU A 8 20.74 14.47 -20.24
C GLU A 8 20.37 13.70 -21.52
N ASN A 9 19.37 14.18 -22.25
CA ASN A 9 18.88 13.60 -23.52
C ASN A 9 18.22 12.21 -23.40
N PHE A 10 17.76 11.80 -22.23
CA PHE A 10 17.04 10.53 -22.06
C PHE A 10 15.59 10.63 -22.57
N ASN A 11 15.31 10.00 -23.71
CA ASN A 11 13.96 9.95 -24.30
C ASN A 11 13.22 8.62 -24.05
N GLY A 12 13.79 7.69 -23.27
CA GLY A 12 13.12 6.44 -22.87
C GLY A 12 13.39 5.22 -23.76
N ASP A 13 13.77 5.39 -25.02
CA ASP A 13 13.82 4.29 -26.00
C ASP A 13 15.23 3.88 -26.46
N THR A 14 16.24 4.76 -26.35
CA THR A 14 17.61 4.51 -26.81
C THR A 14 18.65 5.02 -25.83
N ILE A 15 19.71 4.23 -25.61
CA ILE A 15 20.87 4.61 -24.77
C ILE A 15 21.89 5.42 -25.58
N ASP A 16 21.82 5.35 -26.91
CA ASP A 16 22.75 6.05 -27.80
C ASP A 16 22.59 7.57 -27.66
N ASN A 17 23.70 8.26 -27.37
CA ASN A 17 23.81 9.72 -27.09
C ASN A 17 23.34 10.18 -25.70
N LEU A 18 23.27 9.28 -24.72
CA LEU A 18 23.06 9.66 -23.34
C LEU A 18 24.32 10.36 -22.79
N SER A 19 24.18 11.58 -22.29
CA SER A 19 25.26 12.29 -21.59
C SER A 19 24.96 12.40 -20.10
N GLU A 20 25.97 12.20 -19.26
CA GLU A 20 25.83 12.32 -17.80
C GLU A 20 26.48 13.60 -17.29
N ARG A 21 25.81 14.24 -16.33
CA ARG A 21 26.32 15.42 -15.65
C ARG A 21 26.36 15.18 -14.16
N GLU A 22 27.54 15.31 -13.56
CA GLU A 22 27.69 15.26 -12.10
C GLU A 22 27.02 16.49 -11.47
N VAL A 23 26.27 16.27 -10.40
CA VAL A 23 25.59 17.32 -9.64
C VAL A 23 25.91 17.19 -8.16
N GLN A 24 25.87 18.31 -7.45
CA GLN A 24 26.08 18.31 -6.00
C GLN A 24 24.87 17.77 -5.25
N GLU A 25 23.66 18.03 -5.72
CA GLU A 25 22.40 17.68 -5.06
C GLU A 25 21.31 17.39 -6.10
N PHE A 26 20.34 16.55 -5.74
CA PHE A 26 19.13 16.36 -6.53
C PHE A 26 18.05 17.33 -6.06
N ASP A 27 17.06 17.60 -6.91
CA ASP A 27 15.88 18.31 -6.44
C ASP A 27 15.13 17.46 -5.39
N PRO A 28 14.50 18.08 -4.37
CA PRO A 28 13.82 17.33 -3.31
C PRO A 28 12.75 16.33 -3.82
N PRO A 29 11.93 16.65 -4.85
CA PRO A 29 11.02 15.67 -5.46
C PRO A 29 11.72 14.40 -5.98
N SER A 30 12.87 14.54 -6.67
CA SER A 30 13.66 13.41 -7.15
C SER A 30 14.19 12.54 -6.01
N GLU A 31 14.65 13.14 -4.91
CA GLU A 31 15.10 12.38 -3.74
C GLU A 31 13.95 11.60 -3.08
N VAL A 32 12.80 12.24 -2.89
CA VAL A 32 11.59 11.59 -2.36
C VAL A 32 11.17 10.44 -3.26
N ARG A 33 11.17 10.66 -4.58
CA ARG A 33 10.82 9.61 -5.55
C ARG A 33 11.80 8.45 -5.48
N ALA A 34 13.11 8.71 -5.43
CA ALA A 34 14.13 7.67 -5.32
C ALA A 34 13.96 6.80 -4.07
N LEU A 35 13.58 7.40 -2.93
CA LEU A 35 13.28 6.66 -1.70
C LEU A 35 12.08 5.73 -1.87
N ILE A 36 10.98 6.23 -2.43
CA ILE A 36 9.76 5.43 -2.67
C ILE A 36 10.04 4.31 -3.66
N GLU A 37 10.68 4.60 -4.79
CA GLU A 37 10.99 3.60 -5.83
C GLU A 37 11.98 2.56 -5.34
N GLY A 38 13.01 2.96 -4.59
CA GLY A 38 13.95 2.04 -3.96
C GLY A 38 13.26 1.06 -3.01
N GLN A 39 12.31 1.55 -2.19
CA GLN A 39 11.53 0.69 -1.29
C GLN A 39 10.67 -0.30 -2.08
N LEU A 40 10.00 0.15 -3.13
CA LEU A 40 9.14 -0.70 -3.97
C LEU A 40 9.93 -1.74 -4.77
N LEU A 41 11.09 -1.37 -5.29
CA LEU A 41 12.01 -2.32 -5.95
C LEU A 41 12.51 -3.39 -4.98
N SER A 42 12.86 -2.99 -3.75
CA SER A 42 13.23 -3.94 -2.70
C SER A 42 12.10 -4.92 -2.39
N MET A 43 10.86 -4.42 -2.26
CA MET A 43 9.67 -5.26 -2.06
C MET A 43 9.44 -6.24 -3.22
N ARG A 44 9.59 -5.79 -4.48
CA ARG A 44 9.47 -6.64 -5.66
C ARG A 44 10.54 -7.74 -5.67
N ALA A 45 11.81 -7.37 -5.50
CA ALA A 45 12.92 -8.32 -5.47
C ALA A 45 12.75 -9.36 -4.34
N HIS A 46 12.25 -8.92 -3.18
CA HIS A 46 11.95 -9.83 -2.07
C HIS A 46 10.82 -10.81 -2.40
N ALA A 47 9.72 -10.33 -2.99
CA ALA A 47 8.60 -11.18 -3.39
C ALA A 47 9.02 -12.23 -4.44
N GLU A 48 9.77 -11.81 -5.45
CA GLU A 48 10.35 -12.69 -6.48
C GLU A 48 11.26 -13.75 -5.86
N ARG A 49 12.15 -13.36 -4.95
CA ARG A 49 13.06 -14.28 -4.26
C ARG A 49 12.34 -15.37 -3.47
N PHE A 50 11.15 -15.08 -2.94
CA PHE A 50 10.34 -16.06 -2.21
C PHE A 50 9.36 -16.83 -3.11
N GLY A 51 9.48 -16.71 -4.44
CA GLY A 51 8.73 -17.50 -5.41
C GLY A 51 7.39 -16.91 -5.85
N MET A 52 7.13 -15.63 -5.56
CA MET A 52 5.93 -14.96 -6.08
C MET A 52 6.07 -14.70 -7.60
N PRO A 53 4.96 -14.77 -8.36
CA PRO A 53 4.98 -14.50 -9.79
C PRO A 53 5.36 -13.04 -10.08
N SER A 54 6.15 -12.83 -11.13
CA SER A 54 6.55 -11.52 -11.64
C SER A 54 6.34 -11.42 -13.15
N PRO A 55 5.47 -10.50 -13.63
CA PRO A 55 4.60 -9.64 -12.82
C PRO A 55 3.49 -10.45 -12.11
N PRO A 56 3.00 -9.99 -10.95
CA PRO A 56 1.83 -10.59 -10.30
C PRO A 56 0.55 -10.27 -11.08
N LYS A 57 -0.50 -11.07 -10.90
CA LYS A 57 -1.79 -10.88 -11.58
C LYS A 57 -2.43 -9.50 -11.28
N ARG A 58 -2.33 -9.07 -10.03
CA ARG A 58 -2.80 -7.76 -9.54
C ARG A 58 -2.24 -7.49 -8.15
N ILE A 59 -2.15 -6.21 -7.79
CA ILE A 59 -1.84 -5.77 -6.43
C ILE A 59 -3.09 -5.14 -5.81
N ILE A 60 -3.31 -5.39 -4.51
CA ILE A 60 -4.30 -4.69 -3.71
C ILE A 60 -3.53 -3.83 -2.70
N ALA A 61 -3.51 -2.52 -2.92
CA ALA A 61 -2.94 -1.57 -1.98
C ALA A 61 -3.93 -1.27 -0.86
N THR A 62 -3.45 -1.38 0.38
CA THR A 62 -4.22 -1.14 1.60
C THR A 62 -3.43 -0.26 2.56
N GLY A 63 -4.12 0.41 3.48
CA GLY A 63 -3.49 1.31 4.46
C GLY A 63 -3.45 2.76 4.00
N GLY A 64 -2.93 3.68 4.83
CA GLY A 64 -3.03 5.13 4.56
C GLY A 64 -2.38 5.57 3.24
N ALA A 65 -1.22 4.99 2.90
CA ALA A 65 -0.50 5.33 1.67
C ALA A 65 -1.29 5.00 0.39
N SER A 66 -2.28 4.09 0.45
CA SER A 66 -3.11 3.76 -0.72
C SER A 66 -4.06 4.89 -1.11
N ALA A 67 -4.13 6.00 -0.36
CA ALA A 67 -4.84 7.20 -0.77
C ALA A 67 -4.03 8.07 -1.77
N ASN A 68 -2.72 7.83 -1.90
CA ASN A 68 -1.84 8.64 -2.76
C ASN A 68 -1.69 8.00 -4.15
N SER A 69 -2.27 8.65 -5.16
CA SER A 69 -2.25 8.17 -6.55
C SER A 69 -0.85 8.08 -7.14
N SER A 70 0.07 8.98 -6.78
CA SER A 70 1.46 8.94 -7.27
C SER A 70 2.18 7.69 -6.76
N ILE A 71 2.02 7.33 -5.49
CA ILE A 71 2.57 6.09 -4.92
C ILE A 71 1.97 4.87 -5.62
N LEU A 72 0.65 4.85 -5.85
CA LEU A 72 0.00 3.74 -6.57
C LEU A 72 0.53 3.62 -8.01
N GLY A 73 0.80 4.73 -8.68
CA GLY A 73 1.41 4.77 -10.01
C GLY A 73 2.81 4.16 -10.00
N SER A 74 3.66 4.53 -9.05
CA SER A 74 4.99 3.92 -8.89
C SER A 74 4.91 2.41 -8.63
N ILE A 75 3.96 1.95 -7.81
CA ILE A 75 3.73 0.50 -7.59
C ILE A 75 3.36 -0.18 -8.91
N ALA A 76 2.43 0.38 -9.68
CA ALA A 76 1.98 -0.20 -10.95
C ALA A 76 3.13 -0.31 -11.95
N SER A 77 3.91 0.75 -12.11
CA SER A 77 5.08 0.79 -13.00
C SER A 77 6.17 -0.19 -12.58
N ILE A 78 6.48 -0.26 -11.27
CA ILE A 78 7.57 -1.10 -10.75
C ILE A 78 7.19 -2.58 -10.77
N PHE A 79 5.96 -2.93 -10.40
CA PHE A 79 5.52 -4.34 -10.39
C PHE A 79 4.98 -4.82 -11.73
N GLY A 80 4.74 -3.92 -12.69
CA GLY A 80 4.24 -4.25 -14.02
C GLY A 80 2.82 -4.85 -14.00
N CYS A 81 1.98 -4.43 -13.07
CA CYS A 81 0.62 -4.97 -12.92
C CYS A 81 -0.39 -3.91 -12.45
N ASN A 82 -1.67 -4.22 -12.60
CA ASN A 82 -2.75 -3.36 -12.11
C ASN A 82 -2.79 -3.30 -10.58
N VAL A 83 -2.82 -2.09 -10.05
CA VAL A 83 -2.96 -1.80 -8.63
C VAL A 83 -4.37 -1.35 -8.34
N HIS A 84 -5.01 -2.00 -7.36
CA HIS A 84 -6.35 -1.66 -6.90
C HIS A 84 -6.30 -1.22 -5.44
N THR A 85 -7.20 -0.33 -5.06
CA THR A 85 -7.41 0.04 -3.66
C THR A 85 -8.72 -0.53 -3.17
N VAL A 86 -8.80 -0.80 -1.86
CA VAL A 86 -10.06 -1.10 -1.20
C VAL A 86 -10.50 0.16 -0.46
N GLN A 87 -11.72 0.63 -0.72
CA GLN A 87 -12.33 1.78 -0.05
C GLN A 87 -12.74 1.44 1.40
N ARG A 88 -11.78 1.03 2.23
CA ARG A 88 -11.95 0.83 3.67
C ARG A 88 -10.67 1.25 4.39
N PRO A 89 -10.69 2.36 5.16
CA PRO A 89 -9.65 2.59 6.15
C PRO A 89 -9.57 1.39 7.12
N ASP A 90 -8.41 1.19 7.73
CA ASP A 90 -8.20 0.20 8.80
C ASP A 90 -8.42 -1.26 8.41
N SER A 91 -8.02 -1.63 7.18
CA SER A 91 -8.06 -3.02 6.70
C SER A 91 -7.42 -4.04 7.67
N ALA A 92 -6.35 -3.65 8.38
CA ALA A 92 -5.73 -4.47 9.41
C ALA A 92 -6.67 -4.73 10.60
N SER A 93 -7.33 -3.69 11.11
CA SER A 93 -8.31 -3.79 12.20
C SER A 93 -9.53 -4.62 11.79
N LEU A 94 -10.02 -4.43 10.56
CA LEU A 94 -11.09 -5.25 10.00
C LEU A 94 -10.67 -6.72 9.90
N GLY A 95 -9.46 -7.00 9.41
CA GLY A 95 -8.91 -8.35 9.34
C GLY A 95 -8.78 -9.01 10.72
N ALA A 96 -8.39 -8.25 11.75
CA ALA A 96 -8.33 -8.73 13.12
C ALA A 96 -9.73 -9.08 13.67
N ALA A 97 -10.73 -8.21 13.47
CA ALA A 97 -12.10 -8.46 13.89
C ALA A 97 -12.70 -9.70 13.19
N LEU A 98 -12.45 -9.86 11.88
CA LEU A 98 -12.89 -11.03 11.12
C LEU A 98 -12.22 -12.31 11.63
N ARG A 99 -10.91 -12.30 11.92
CA ARG A 99 -10.21 -13.45 12.50
C ARG A 99 -10.74 -13.81 13.89
N ALA A 100 -11.05 -12.82 14.73
CA ALA A 100 -11.64 -13.06 16.06
C ALA A 100 -13.05 -13.67 15.96
N ALA A 101 -13.90 -13.14 15.09
CA ALA A 101 -15.22 -13.70 14.83
C ALA A 101 -15.15 -15.14 14.29
N HIS A 102 -14.24 -15.40 13.34
CA HIS A 102 -14.01 -16.74 12.80
C HIS A 102 -13.55 -17.72 13.89
N GLY A 103 -12.57 -17.34 14.72
CA GLY A 103 -12.10 -18.17 15.82
C GLY A 103 -13.20 -18.52 16.82
N TRP A 104 -14.09 -17.58 17.13
CA TRP A 104 -15.24 -17.81 18.00
C TRP A 104 -16.25 -18.80 17.38
N LEU A 105 -16.60 -18.62 16.10
CA LEU A 105 -17.52 -19.52 15.38
C LEU A 105 -17.01 -20.96 15.37
N CYS A 106 -15.73 -21.16 15.05
CA CYS A 106 -15.11 -22.50 15.06
C CYS A 106 -15.10 -23.14 16.46
N ASN A 107 -14.87 -22.35 17.51
CA ASN A 107 -14.83 -22.85 18.88
C ASN A 107 -16.21 -23.24 19.43
N LYS A 108 -17.27 -22.53 19.02
CA LYS A 108 -18.59 -22.69 19.62
C LYS A 108 -19.42 -23.86 19.07
N LYS A 109 -19.05 -24.51 17.96
CA LYS A 109 -19.96 -25.38 17.17
C LYS A 109 -21.36 -24.76 17.01
N VAL A 110 -21.46 -23.44 17.05
CA VAL A 110 -22.73 -22.74 16.91
C VAL A 110 -22.97 -22.64 15.42
N ASP A 111 -24.06 -23.25 14.96
CA ASP A 111 -24.57 -23.04 13.61
C ASP A 111 -24.56 -21.54 13.32
N ALA A 112 -24.15 -21.18 12.11
CA ALA A 112 -23.87 -19.81 11.65
C ALA A 112 -25.08 -18.81 11.72
N GLY A 113 -26.15 -19.15 12.44
CA GLY A 113 -27.44 -18.49 12.44
C GLY A 113 -27.80 -17.66 13.68
N ASP A 114 -26.89 -17.42 14.64
CA ASP A 114 -27.22 -16.51 15.77
C ASP A 114 -27.16 -15.02 15.34
N GLN A 115 -28.15 -14.67 14.53
CA GLN A 115 -28.26 -13.45 13.74
C GLN A 115 -28.34 -12.20 14.62
N GLU A 116 -28.87 -12.34 15.84
CA GLU A 116 -28.98 -11.26 16.81
C GLU A 116 -27.61 -10.84 17.36
N LEU A 117 -26.72 -11.80 17.63
CA LEU A 117 -25.38 -11.53 18.14
C LEU A 117 -24.50 -10.91 17.04
N VAL A 118 -24.58 -11.42 15.81
CA VAL A 118 -23.89 -10.84 14.64
C VAL A 118 -24.37 -9.40 14.41
N ALA A 119 -25.66 -9.12 14.58
CA ALA A 119 -26.21 -7.77 14.49
C ALA A 119 -25.68 -6.84 15.59
N LYS A 120 -25.61 -7.33 16.85
CA LYS A 120 -25.03 -6.58 17.99
C LYS A 120 -23.56 -6.23 17.75
N TYR A 121 -22.72 -7.20 17.38
CA TYR A 121 -21.31 -6.95 17.07
C TYR A 121 -21.13 -6.05 15.85
N SER A 122 -21.91 -6.24 14.78
CA SER A 122 -21.88 -5.38 13.59
C SER A 122 -22.24 -3.93 13.94
N SER A 123 -23.24 -3.73 14.82
CA SER A 123 -23.62 -2.41 15.32
C SER A 123 -22.50 -1.77 16.15
N LEU A 124 -21.88 -2.55 17.05
CA LEU A 124 -20.76 -2.08 17.87
C LEU A 124 -19.55 -1.69 17.00
N MET A 125 -19.23 -2.49 15.98
CA MET A 125 -18.12 -2.21 15.06
C MET A 125 -18.39 -0.98 14.19
N LYS A 126 -19.64 -0.80 13.71
CA LYS A 126 -20.05 0.46 13.05
C LYS A 126 -19.84 1.66 13.96
N LYS A 127 -20.23 1.55 15.24
CA LYS A 127 -20.07 2.66 16.20
C LYS A 127 -18.60 2.94 16.50
N ARG A 128 -17.77 1.91 16.63
CA ARG A 128 -16.31 2.05 16.79
C ARG A 128 -15.69 2.78 15.59
N MET A 129 -16.08 2.42 14.37
CA MET A 129 -15.59 3.06 13.15
C MET A 129 -16.02 4.53 13.04
N GLU A 130 -17.26 4.88 13.42
CA GLU A 130 -17.68 6.29 13.52
C GLU A 130 -16.82 7.08 14.51
N ILE A 131 -16.52 6.50 15.67
CA ILE A 131 -15.69 7.15 16.69
C ILE A 131 -14.27 7.35 16.16
N GLU A 132 -13.65 6.33 15.56
CA GLU A 132 -12.32 6.42 14.97
C GLU A 132 -12.27 7.48 13.86
N ASN A 133 -13.23 7.50 12.93
CA ASN A 133 -13.29 8.53 11.88
C ASN A 133 -13.39 9.94 12.47
N ARG A 134 -14.20 10.14 13.52
CA ARG A 134 -14.31 11.44 14.19
C ARG A 134 -13.01 11.83 14.89
N LEU A 135 -12.31 10.87 15.49
CA LEU A 135 -11.02 11.10 16.14
C LEU A 135 -9.94 11.44 15.11
N VAL A 136 -9.87 10.72 14.00
CA VAL A 136 -8.95 11.00 12.89
C VAL A 136 -9.19 12.40 12.34
N GLN A 137 -10.43 12.80 12.05
CA GLN A 137 -10.70 14.17 11.57
C GLN A 137 -10.32 15.26 12.59
N LYS A 138 -10.47 14.97 13.89
CA LYS A 138 -10.13 15.92 14.96
C LYS A 138 -8.61 16.02 15.20
N LEU A 139 -7.87 14.94 15.01
CA LEU A 139 -6.46 14.83 15.38
C LEU A 139 -5.50 14.93 14.18
N SER A 140 -5.93 14.58 12.97
CA SER A 140 -5.11 14.64 11.74
C SER A 140 -5.10 16.01 11.07
N ARG A 141 -5.56 17.06 11.76
CA ARG A 141 -5.51 18.45 11.30
C ARG A 141 -4.44 19.21 12.08
N TRP A 142 -3.20 18.78 11.90
CA TRP A 142 -1.96 19.46 12.28
C TRP A 142 -0.92 19.17 11.19
#